data_AF-A0A2N3N8H1-F1
#
_entry.id   AF-A0A2N3N8H1-F1
#
_cell.length_a   1.000
_cell.length_b   1.000
_cell.length_c   1.000
_cell.angle_alpha   90.00
_cell.angle_beta   90.00
_cell.angle_gamma   90.00
#
_symmetry.space_group_name_H-M   'P 1'
#
loop_
_entity.id
_entity.type
_entity.pdbx_description
1 polymer ?
#
loop_
_entity_poly.entity_id
_entity_poly.type
_entity_poly.pdbx_seq_one_letter_code
_entity_poly.pdbx_strand_id
1 'polypeptide(L)'
;MVDSEAHRKLVQEDAIDETPISPVTSRDPVRRNSLELHLQNRPHREDLVDKHILLDTTAAPALQAQQKELERSMLADSLNEKIAHRPSPAELVNEGVLHQDPRTAEQKYEEAIEDEYAKREGGA
;
A
#
# COMPACT_ATOMS: atom_id res chain seq x y z
N MET A 1 27.57 -2.48 -11.07
CA MET A 1 26.40 -2.42 -11.97
C MET A 1 26.20 -3.78 -12.60
N VAL A 2 25.80 -4.76 -11.79
CA VAL A 2 25.57 -6.14 -12.25
C VAL A 2 24.15 -6.54 -11.84
N ASP A 3 23.43 -7.08 -12.81
CA ASP A 3 22.28 -7.96 -12.66
C ASP A 3 20.88 -7.37 -12.49
N SER A 4 20.53 -6.28 -13.19
CA SER A 4 19.12 -5.93 -13.45
C SER A 4 18.46 -6.76 -14.56
N GLU A 5 19.23 -7.57 -15.30
CA GLU A 5 18.73 -8.36 -16.43
C GLU A 5 18.25 -9.77 -16.02
N ALA A 6 18.60 -10.22 -14.80
CA ALA A 6 18.25 -11.56 -14.30
C ALA A 6 16.81 -11.67 -13.74
N HIS A 7 16.15 -10.55 -13.42
CA HIS A 7 14.74 -10.58 -12.99
C HIS A 7 13.75 -10.62 -14.17
N ARG A 8 14.23 -10.42 -15.41
CA ARG A 8 13.39 -10.38 -16.62
C ARG A 8 13.26 -11.74 -17.33
N LYS A 9 13.54 -12.85 -16.65
CA LYS A 9 13.57 -14.18 -17.29
C LYS A 9 12.81 -15.28 -16.55
N LEU A 10 11.76 -14.92 -15.80
CA LEU A 10 10.81 -15.86 -15.18
C LEU A 10 9.34 -15.38 -15.27
N VAL A 11 9.00 -14.54 -16.25
CA VAL A 11 7.60 -14.36 -16.66
C VAL A 11 7.45 -15.17 -17.95
N GLN A 12 7.40 -16.49 -17.77
CA GLN A 12 7.16 -17.44 -18.83
C GLN A 12 5.68 -17.35 -19.18
N GLU A 13 5.41 -16.76 -20.35
CA GLU A 13 4.11 -16.44 -20.95
C GLU A 13 2.86 -16.96 -20.21
N ASP A 14 2.19 -16.05 -19.50
CA ASP A 14 0.78 -16.17 -19.09
C ASP A 14 -0.12 -16.14 -20.35
N ALA A 15 0.00 -17.14 -21.20
CA ALA A 15 -0.96 -17.36 -22.27
C ALA A 15 -2.30 -17.72 -21.61
N ILE A 16 -3.22 -16.75 -21.57
CA ILE A 16 -4.59 -16.97 -21.10
C ILE A 16 -5.14 -18.20 -21.82
N ASP A 17 -5.61 -19.17 -21.03
CA ASP A 17 -6.23 -20.38 -21.57
C ASP A 17 -7.60 -20.05 -22.17
N GLU A 18 -7.62 -19.84 -23.49
CA GLU A 18 -8.83 -19.55 -24.28
C GLU A 18 -9.69 -20.80 -24.56
N THR A 19 -9.39 -21.96 -23.95
CA THR A 19 -10.24 -23.15 -24.14
C THR A 19 -11.64 -22.92 -23.57
N PRO A 20 -12.71 -23.30 -24.30
CA PRO A 20 -14.08 -23.06 -23.87
C PRO A 20 -14.41 -23.82 -22.57
N ILE A 21 -15.12 -23.16 -21.65
CA ILE A 21 -15.55 -23.70 -20.33
C ILE A 21 -16.69 -24.73 -20.47
N SER A 22 -17.13 -25.01 -21.69
CA SER A 22 -18.28 -25.87 -21.98
C SER A 22 -18.16 -27.27 -21.33
N PRO A 23 -19.24 -27.81 -20.72
CA PRO A 23 -19.23 -29.12 -20.06
C PRO A 23 -18.89 -30.30 -21.00
N VAL A 24 -19.10 -30.11 -22.31
CA VAL A 24 -18.86 -31.12 -23.34
C VAL A 24 -17.37 -31.30 -23.63
N THR A 25 -16.56 -30.27 -23.37
CA THR A 25 -15.12 -30.23 -23.67
C THR A 25 -14.24 -30.30 -22.41
N SER A 26 -14.81 -30.58 -21.23
CA SER A 26 -14.08 -30.64 -19.95
C SER A 26 -12.94 -31.67 -19.90
N ARG A 27 -12.86 -32.56 -20.89
CA ARG A 27 -11.78 -33.54 -21.06
C ARG A 27 -10.62 -33.07 -21.94
N ASP A 28 -10.67 -31.84 -22.46
CA ASP A 28 -9.61 -31.29 -23.30
C ASP A 28 -8.25 -31.36 -22.56
N PRO A 29 -7.24 -32.05 -23.14
CA PRO A 29 -5.91 -32.12 -22.53
C PRO A 29 -5.25 -30.75 -22.36
N VAL A 30 -5.53 -29.77 -23.23
CA VAL A 30 -4.93 -28.43 -23.16
C VAL A 30 -5.33 -27.72 -21.86
N ARG A 31 -6.64 -27.72 -21.57
CA ARG A 31 -7.19 -27.13 -20.34
C ARG A 31 -6.66 -27.81 -19.08
N ARG A 32 -6.55 -29.15 -19.11
CA ARG A 32 -6.01 -29.93 -17.98
C ARG A 32 -4.56 -29.57 -17.69
N ASN A 33 -3.73 -29.48 -18.73
CA ASN A 33 -2.32 -29.14 -18.59
C ASN A 33 -2.12 -27.70 -18.08
N SER A 34 -2.93 -26.76 -18.60
CA SER A 34 -2.92 -25.36 -18.12
C SER A 34 -3.32 -25.28 -16.64
N LEU A 35 -4.41 -25.92 -16.24
CA LEU A 35 -4.84 -25.93 -14.83
C LEU A 35 -3.78 -26.55 -13.92
N GLU A 36 -3.16 -27.64 -14.33
CA GLU A 36 -2.09 -28.29 -13.57
C GLU A 36 -0.90 -27.35 -13.35
N LEU A 37 -0.46 -26.62 -14.39
CA LEU A 37 0.60 -25.60 -14.28
C LEU A 37 0.24 -24.50 -13.27
N HIS A 38 -0.99 -23.98 -13.33
CA HIS A 38 -1.45 -22.93 -12.41
C HIS A 38 -1.58 -23.41 -10.97
N LEU A 39 -1.95 -24.68 -10.75
CA LEU A 39 -2.02 -25.26 -9.42
C LEU A 39 -0.62 -25.51 -8.83
N GLN A 40 0.36 -25.88 -9.66
CA GLN A 40 1.76 -26.03 -9.23
C GLN A 40 2.39 -24.68 -8.85
N ASN A 41 2.08 -23.62 -9.59
CA ASN A 41 2.59 -22.26 -9.35
C ASN A 41 1.68 -21.43 -8.43
N ARG A 42 0.72 -22.05 -7.75
CA ARG A 42 -0.24 -21.35 -6.89
C ARG A 42 0.47 -20.75 -5.67
N PRO A 43 0.33 -19.42 -5.41
CA PRO A 43 0.90 -18.79 -4.22
C PRO A 43 0.34 -19.35 -2.92
N HIS A 44 1.13 -19.28 -1.85
CA HIS A 44 0.67 -19.66 -0.51
C HIS A 44 -0.30 -18.63 0.05
N ARG A 45 -1.08 -19.03 1.06
CA ARG A 45 -2.04 -18.14 1.72
C ARG A 45 -1.34 -16.91 2.31
N GLU A 46 -0.18 -17.11 2.94
CA GLU A 46 0.62 -16.06 3.59
C GLU A 46 1.02 -14.98 2.57
N ASP A 47 1.52 -15.37 1.40
CA ASP A 47 1.85 -14.43 0.31
C ASP A 47 0.67 -13.55 -0.11
N LEU A 48 -0.54 -14.12 -0.12
CA LEU A 48 -1.77 -13.39 -0.48
C LEU A 48 -2.23 -12.43 0.63
N VAL A 49 -1.95 -12.77 1.90
CA VAL A 49 -2.22 -11.90 3.04
C VAL A 49 -1.24 -10.72 3.04
N ASP A 50 0.05 -10.98 2.83
CA ASP A 50 1.08 -9.93 2.78
C ASP A 50 0.85 -8.94 1.64
N LYS A 51 0.36 -9.44 0.50
CA LYS A 51 -0.05 -8.62 -0.64
C LYS A 51 -1.42 -7.95 -0.46
N HIS A 52 -2.04 -8.10 0.70
CA HIS A 52 -3.36 -7.53 1.05
C HIS A 52 -4.49 -7.98 0.11
N ILE A 53 -4.39 -9.17 -0.49
CA ILE A 53 -5.41 -9.78 -1.33
C ILE A 53 -6.42 -10.54 -0.45
N LEU A 54 -5.91 -11.37 0.47
CA LEU A 54 -6.72 -12.03 1.50
C LEU A 54 -6.62 -11.27 2.81
N LEU A 55 -7.71 -11.28 3.59
CA LEU A 55 -7.68 -10.75 4.94
C LEU A 55 -7.01 -11.75 5.89
N ASP A 56 -6.18 -11.23 6.79
CA ASP A 56 -5.64 -12.00 7.91
C ASP A 56 -6.67 -12.08 9.05
N THR A 57 -7.66 -12.95 8.88
CA THR A 57 -8.67 -13.17 9.90
C THR A 57 -9.08 -14.63 9.96
N THR A 58 -9.41 -15.08 11.17
CA THR A 58 -10.00 -16.39 11.43
C THR A 58 -11.52 -16.38 11.31
N ALA A 59 -12.13 -15.21 11.06
CA ALA A 59 -13.56 -15.08 10.88
C ALA A 59 -14.05 -15.82 9.62
N ALA A 60 -15.24 -16.39 9.71
CA ALA A 60 -15.89 -17.07 8.60
C ALA A 60 -16.05 -16.11 7.39
N PRO A 61 -15.90 -16.59 6.13
CA PRO A 61 -15.93 -15.73 4.94
C PRO A 61 -17.13 -14.79 4.85
N ALA A 62 -18.30 -15.23 5.33
CA ALA A 62 -19.53 -14.44 5.33
C ALA A 62 -19.49 -13.23 6.29
N LEU A 63 -18.65 -13.26 7.33
CA LEU A 63 -18.57 -12.22 8.36
C LEU A 63 -17.39 -11.25 8.18
N GLN A 64 -16.42 -11.59 7.32
CA GLN A 64 -15.19 -10.81 7.16
C GLN A 64 -15.46 -9.35 6.76
N ALA A 65 -16.47 -9.12 5.93
CA ALA A 65 -16.85 -7.77 5.50
C ALA A 65 -17.34 -6.92 6.69
N GLN A 66 -18.23 -7.47 7.51
CA GLN A 66 -18.78 -6.80 8.69
C GLN A 66 -17.72 -6.57 9.76
N GLN A 67 -16.82 -7.55 9.97
CA GLN A 67 -15.68 -7.40 10.88
C GLN A 67 -14.80 -6.22 10.48
N LYS A 68 -14.44 -6.12 9.20
CA LYS A 68 -13.60 -5.03 8.68
C LYS A 68 -14.27 -3.66 8.81
N GLU A 69 -15.58 -3.60 8.57
CA GLU A 69 -16.36 -2.38 8.72
C GLU A 69 -16.37 -1.90 10.18
N LEU A 70 -16.61 -2.82 11.12
CA LEU A 70 -16.57 -2.52 12.55
C LEU A 70 -15.19 -2.03 12.98
N GLU A 71 -14.13 -2.74 12.60
CA GLU A 71 -12.75 -2.37 12.91
C GLU A 71 -12.42 -0.97 12.40
N ARG A 72 -12.81 -0.67 11.15
CA ARG A 72 -12.64 0.66 10.56
C ARG A 72 -13.37 1.74 11.35
N SER A 73 -14.61 1.49 11.78
CA SER A 73 -15.37 2.45 12.59
C SER A 73 -14.66 2.71 13.93
N MET A 74 -14.27 1.65 14.64
CA MET A 74 -13.58 1.76 15.92
C MET A 74 -12.25 2.53 15.80
N LEU A 75 -11.48 2.26 14.73
CA LEU A 75 -10.24 2.99 14.46
C LEU A 75 -10.50 4.46 14.13
N ALA A 76 -11.54 4.76 13.36
CA ALA A 76 -11.92 6.14 13.06
C ALA A 76 -12.31 6.91 14.33
N ASP A 77 -13.10 6.30 15.20
CA ASP A 77 -13.53 6.90 16.46
C ASP A 77 -12.33 7.17 17.39
N SER A 78 -11.45 6.18 17.56
CA SER A 78 -10.22 6.33 18.35
C SER A 78 -9.28 7.38 17.78
N LEU A 79 -9.15 7.45 16.45
CA LEU A 79 -8.34 8.48 15.79
C LEU A 79 -8.93 9.87 16.01
N ASN A 80 -10.25 10.03 15.87
CA ASN A 80 -10.93 11.29 16.08
C ASN A 80 -10.73 11.82 17.51
N GLU A 81 -10.82 10.94 18.51
CA GLU A 81 -10.55 11.30 19.91
C GLU A 81 -9.11 11.80 20.11
N LYS A 82 -8.12 11.12 19.53
CA LYS A 82 -6.69 11.51 19.62
C LYS A 82 -6.41 12.82 18.90
N ILE A 83 -7.04 13.04 17.75
CA ILE A 83 -6.89 14.31 17.01
C ILE A 83 -7.54 15.47 17.77
N ALA A 84 -8.69 15.25 18.42
CA ALA A 84 -9.36 16.27 19.22
C ALA A 84 -8.49 16.76 20.40
N HIS A 85 -7.68 15.88 20.98
CA HIS A 85 -6.75 16.19 22.06
C HIS A 85 -5.30 16.38 21.58
N ARG A 86 -5.10 16.76 20.31
CA ARG A 86 -3.77 16.95 19.75
C ARG A 86 -3.07 18.13 20.45
N PRO A 87 -1.87 17.92 21.05
CA PRO A 87 -1.14 19.00 21.71
C PRO A 87 -0.70 20.06 20.72
N SER A 88 -0.69 21.30 21.19
CA SER A 88 -0.19 22.45 20.46
C SER A 88 1.34 22.37 20.28
N PRO A 89 1.90 23.01 19.24
CA PRO A 89 3.34 23.06 19.06
C PRO A 89 4.09 23.66 20.26
N ALA A 90 3.47 24.60 20.99
CA ALA A 90 4.06 25.21 22.18
C ALA A 90 4.20 24.22 23.33
N GLU A 91 3.19 23.37 23.55
CA GLU A 91 3.24 22.29 24.55
C GLU A 91 4.34 21.28 24.19
N LEU A 92 4.45 20.89 22.92
CA LEU A 92 5.49 19.98 22.45
C LEU A 92 6.91 20.54 22.63
N VAL A 93 7.08 21.86 22.53
CA VAL A 93 8.35 22.53 22.83
C VAL A 93 8.68 22.47 24.32
N ASN A 94 7.68 22.72 25.18
CA ASN A 94 7.86 22.65 26.63
C ASN A 94 8.20 21.23 27.11
N GLU A 95 7.63 20.22 26.47
CA GLU A 95 7.92 18.80 26.72
C GLU A 95 9.26 18.34 26.12
N GLY A 96 9.96 19.20 25.36
CA GLY A 96 11.25 18.88 24.74
C GLY A 96 11.16 17.94 23.53
N VAL A 97 9.95 17.67 23.02
CA VAL A 97 9.72 16.86 21.82
C VAL A 97 10.02 17.67 20.55
N LEU A 98 9.59 18.94 20.52
CA LEU A 98 9.85 19.87 19.43
C LEU A 98 10.92 20.89 19.83
N HIS A 99 11.85 21.19 18.93
CA HIS A 99 12.84 22.25 19.15
C HIS A 99 12.32 23.56 18.56
N GLN A 100 12.55 24.68 19.26
CA GLN A 100 12.24 25.98 18.69
C GLN A 100 13.16 26.25 17.49
N ASP A 101 12.59 26.83 16.45
CA ASP A 101 13.37 27.28 15.30
C ASP A 101 14.33 28.40 15.75
N PRO A 102 15.64 28.23 15.57
CA PRO A 102 16.63 29.21 16.01
C PRO A 102 16.59 30.50 15.18
N ARG A 103 15.87 30.53 14.06
CA ARG A 103 15.78 31.68 13.16
C ARG A 103 14.80 32.72 13.66
N THR A 104 15.20 33.99 13.58
CA THR A 104 14.35 35.13 13.92
C THR A 104 13.22 35.30 12.90
N ALA A 105 12.15 36.01 13.27
CA ALA A 105 11.03 36.27 12.37
C ALA A 105 11.45 36.97 11.06
N GLU A 106 12.43 37.89 11.14
CA GLU A 106 13.00 38.58 9.98
C GLU A 106 13.71 37.61 9.02
N GLN A 107 14.52 36.71 9.54
CA GLN A 107 15.25 35.71 8.75
C GLN A 107 14.29 34.74 8.02
N LYS A 108 13.19 34.34 8.69
CA LYS A 108 12.14 33.53 8.07
C LYS A 108 11.43 34.26 6.94
N TYR A 109 11.23 35.57 7.11
CA TYR A 109 10.58 36.40 6.10
C TYR A 109 11.48 36.59 4.87
N GLU A 110 12.78 36.80 5.11
CA GLU A 110 13.79 36.99 4.07
C GLU A 110 13.98 35.71 3.24
N GLU A 111 14.09 34.55 3.88
CA GLU A 111 14.11 33.24 3.21
C GLU A 111 12.83 32.97 2.40
N ALA A 112 11.65 33.31 2.94
CA ALA A 112 10.39 33.15 2.22
C ALA A 112 10.31 34.04 0.97
N ILE A 113 10.92 35.23 1.00
CA ILE A 113 11.05 36.10 -0.18
C ILE A 113 12.02 35.46 -1.18
N GLU A 114 13.19 35.01 -0.73
CA GLU A 114 14.19 34.36 -1.59
C GLU A 114 13.63 33.12 -2.29
N ASP A 115 12.85 32.29 -1.58
CA ASP A 115 12.16 31.11 -2.12
C ASP A 115 11.13 31.46 -3.20
N GLU A 116 10.44 32.59 -3.05
CA GLU A 116 9.48 33.09 -4.05
C GLU A 116 10.21 33.56 -5.31
N TYR A 117 11.30 34.32 -5.14
CA TYR A 117 12.17 34.74 -6.23
C TYR A 117 12.79 33.54 -6.96
N ALA A 118 13.29 32.54 -6.24
CA ALA A 118 13.89 31.33 -6.81
C ALA A 118 12.88 30.50 -7.63
N LYS A 119 11.62 30.40 -7.18
CA LYS A 119 10.55 29.74 -7.96
C LYS A 119 10.21 30.48 -9.25
N ARG A 120 10.36 31.81 -9.27
CA ARG A 120 10.00 32.67 -10.39
C ARG A 120 11.13 32.79 -11.43
N GLU A 121 12.38 32.77 -11.00
CA GLU A 121 13.58 32.91 -11.84
C GLU A 121 14.15 31.59 -12.37
N GLY A 122 13.61 30.44 -11.94
CA GLY A 122 13.85 29.14 -12.57
C GLY A 122 14.70 28.17 -11.75
N GLY A 123 14.08 27.04 -11.39
CA GLY A 123 14.84 25.82 -11.11
C GLY A 123 15.38 25.25 -12.43
N ALA A 124 16.69 25.07 -12.50
CA ALA A 124 17.33 24.17 -13.45
C ALA A 124 17.15 22.71 -13.00
#